data_AF-A0A554IBJ2-F1
#
_entry.id   AF-A0A554IBJ2-F1
#
_cell.length_a   1.000
_cell.length_b   1.000
_cell.length_c   1.000
_cell.angle_alpha   90.00
_cell.angle_beta   90.00
_cell.angle_gamma   90.00
#
_symmetry.space_group_name_H-M   'P 1'
#
loop_
_entity.id
_entity.type
_entity.pdbx_description
1 polymer ?
#
loop_
_entity_poly.entity_id
_entity_poly.type
_entity_poly.pdbx_seq_one_letter_code
_entity_poly.pdbx_strand_id
1 'polypeptide(L)' 'MLRHLPFSLIRYVVFHEMVHLLVKNHSKNFWLYVEKRFKGYKQYEERLFGYWFLINNSKNLRIF' A
#
# COMPACT_ATOMS: atom_id res chain seq x y z
N MET A 1 -3.33 -10.22 -3.85
CA MET A 1 -2.76 -9.49 -2.71
C MET A 1 -3.84 -8.67 -2.01
N LEU A 2 -4.53 -7.77 -2.71
CA LEU A 2 -5.56 -6.88 -2.14
C LEU A 2 -6.68 -7.56 -1.34
N ARG A 3 -7.19 -8.73 -1.79
CA ARG A 3 -8.27 -9.46 -1.09
C ARG A 3 -7.96 -9.88 0.35
N HIS A 4 -6.67 -9.93 0.70
CA HIS A 4 -6.18 -10.35 2.03
C HIS A 4 -5.87 -9.15 2.94
N LEU A 5 -6.10 -7.93 2.45
CA LEU A 5 -5.82 -6.71 3.19
C LEU A 5 -7.10 -6.22 3.92
N PRO A 6 -6.96 -5.63 5.12
CA PRO A 6 -8.04 -4.90 5.75
C PRO A 6 -8.46 -3.70 4.90
N PHE A 7 -9.74 -3.32 4.98
CA PHE A 7 -10.33 -2.23 4.20
C PHE A 7 -9.54 -0.91 4.29
N SER A 8 -8.91 -0.61 5.43
CA SER A 8 -8.09 0.59 5.58
C SER A 8 -6.89 0.62 4.63
N LEU A 9 -6.24 -0.53 4.40
CA LEU A 9 -5.10 -0.63 3.50
C LEU A 9 -5.54 -0.68 2.03
N ILE A 10 -6.69 -1.29 1.74
CA ILE A 10 -7.28 -1.25 0.38
C ILE A 10 -7.57 0.20 -0.01
N ARG A 11 -8.22 0.99 0.87
CA ARG A 11 -8.48 2.42 0.60
C ARG A 11 -7.19 3.20 0.37
N TYR A 12 -6.14 2.89 1.13
CA TYR A 12 -4.84 3.53 0.98
C TYR A 12 -4.21 3.20 -0.39
N VAL A 13 -4.17 1.93 -0.80
CA VAL A 13 -3.63 1.52 -2.11
C VAL A 13 -4.42 2.13 -3.25
N VAL A 14 -5.75 2.10 -3.21
CA VAL A 14 -6.58 2.72 -4.26
C VAL A 14 -6.27 4.22 -4.37
N PHE A 15 -6.18 4.94 -3.25
CA PHE A 15 -5.82 6.35 -3.28
C PHE A 15 -4.39 6.56 -3.80
N HIS A 16 -3.43 5.73 -3.40
CA HIS A 16 -2.05 5.76 -3.88
C HIS A 16 -1.98 5.67 -5.41
N GLU A 17 -2.67 4.69 -6.01
CA GLU A 17 -2.75 4.54 -7.46
C GLU A 17 -3.48 5.71 -8.14
N MET A 18 -4.50 6.29 -7.48
CA MET A 18 -5.16 7.50 -8.00
C MET A 18 -4.21 8.70 -8.03
N VAL A 19 -3.31 8.87 -7.04
CA VAL A 19 -2.32 9.95 -7.07
C VAL A 19 -1.37 9.79 -8.26
N HIS A 20 -1.09 8.57 -8.72
CA HIS A 20 -0.27 8.34 -9.92
C HIS A 20 -0.85 8.92 -11.21
N LEU A 21 -2.17 9.18 -11.25
CA LEU A 21 -2.81 9.90 -12.37
C LEU A 21 -2.36 11.37 -12.44
N LEU A 22 -1.91 11.94 -11.32
CA LEU A 22 -1.42 13.33 -11.22
C LEU A 22 0.11 13.41 -11.17
N VAL A 23 0.77 12.45 -10.51
CA VAL A 23 2.23 12.42 -10.32
C VAL A 23 2.76 11.02 -10.62
N LYS A 24 3.46 10.87 -11.75
CA LYS A 24 3.87 9.56 -12.28
C LYS A 24 4.87 8.77 -11.42
N ASN A 25 5.52 9.40 -10.45
CA ASN A 25 6.54 8.80 -9.60
C ASN A 25 6.32 9.15 -8.12
N HIS A 26 6.98 8.43 -7.23
CA HIS A 26 6.97 8.69 -5.77
C HIS A 26 7.86 9.87 -5.36
N SER A 27 7.79 10.98 -6.09
CA SER A 27 8.49 12.22 -5.74
C SER A 27 7.89 12.90 -4.51
N LYS A 28 8.53 13.97 -4.02
CA LYS A 28 8.00 14.77 -2.91
C LYS A 28 6.55 15.23 -3.13
N ASN A 29 6.19 15.60 -4.37
CA ASN A 29 4.84 16.02 -4.72
C ASN A 29 3.82 14.89 -4.57
N PHE A 30 4.19 13.66 -4.94
CA PHE A 30 3.35 12.49 -4.72
C PHE A 30 3.02 12.31 -3.24
N TRP A 31 4.06 12.31 -2.39
CA TRP A 31 3.89 12.13 -0.96
C TRP A 31 3.12 13.27 -0.30
N LEU A 32 3.25 14.51 -0.80
CA LEU A 32 2.42 15.63 -0.36
C LEU A 32 0.92 15.38 -0.63
N TYR A 33 0.55 14.80 -1.77
CA TYR A 33 -0.85 14.44 -2.04
C TYR A 33 -1.34 13.29 -1.17
N VAL A 34 -0.51 12.26 -0.99
CA VAL A 34 -0.82 11.13 -0.11
C VAL A 34 -1.03 11.59 1.34
N GLU A 35 -0.13 12.41 1.87
CA GLU A 35 -0.16 12.88 3.25
C GLU A 35 -1.37 13.76 3.56
N LYS A 36 -1.85 14.56 2.59
CA LYS A 36 -3.08 15.35 2.73
C LYS A 36 -4.30 14.50 3.11
N ARG A 37 -4.40 13.28 2.59
CA ARG A 37 -5.54 12.37 2.84
C ARG A 37 -5.25 11.30 3.88
N PHE A 38 -4.00 10.83 3.95
CA PHE A 38 -3.51 9.78 4.83
C PHE A 38 -2.32 10.33 5.62
N LYS A 39 -2.62 11.12 6.67
CA LYS A 39 -1.60 11.57 7.62
C LYS A 39 -0.89 10.36 8.21
N GLY A 40 0.43 10.41 8.29
CA GLY A 40 1.22 9.26 8.76
C GLY A 40 1.22 8.07 7.79
N TYR A 41 1.12 8.31 6.48
CA TYR A 41 1.09 7.29 5.42
C TYR A 41 2.19 6.22 5.56
N LYS A 42 3.33 6.55 6.17
CA LYS A 42 4.42 5.60 6.46
C LYS A 42 3.95 4.36 7.24
N GLN A 43 3.01 4.51 8.16
CA GLN A 43 2.43 3.36 8.89
C GLN A 43 1.61 2.45 7.97
N TYR A 44 1.01 2.99 6.92
CA TYR A 44 0.29 2.21 5.91
C TYR A 44 1.27 1.44 5.03
N GLU A 45 2.39 2.07 4.64
CA GLU A 45 3.50 1.42 3.91
C GLU A 45 4.10 0.25 4.71
N GLU A 46 4.42 0.48 5.99
CA GLU A 46 4.96 -0.55 6.89
C GLU A 46 4.01 -1.75 7.02
N ARG A 47 2.71 -1.48 7.20
CA ARG A 47 1.70 -2.53 7.27
C ARG A 47 1.57 -3.28 5.95
N LEU A 48 1.56 -2.59 4.81
CA LEU A 48 1.52 -3.22 3.49
C LEU A 48 2.70 -4.15 3.28
N PHE A 49 3.91 -3.75 3.70
CA PHE A 49 5.10 -4.58 3.65
C PHE A 49 4.95 -5.83 4.52
N GLY A 50 4.43 -5.70 5.74
CA GLY A 50 4.12 -6.84 6.62
C GLY A 50 3.14 -7.83 5.98
N TYR A 51 2.04 -7.34 5.39
CA TYR A 51 1.09 -8.20 4.67
C TYR A 51 1.72 -8.86 3.44
N TRP A 52 2.57 -8.15 2.69
CA TRP A 52 3.29 -8.74 1.55
C TRP A 52 4.14 -9.93 2.00
N PHE A 53 4.89 -9.76 3.09
CA PHE A 53 5.71 -10.84 3.67
C PHE A 53 4.87 -12.05 4.08
N LEU A 54 3.79 -11.83 4.85
CA LEU A 54 2.91 -12.91 5.31
C LEU A 54 2.26 -13.67 4.15
N ILE A 55 1.71 -12.95 3.16
CA ILE A 55 1.02 -13.55 2.01
C ILE A 55 1.99 -14.38 1.16
N ASN A 56 3.22 -13.90 0.95
CA ASN A 56 4.18 -14.61 0.13
C ASN A 56 4.76 -15.83 0.84
N ASN A 57 4.99 -15.76 2.15
CA ASN A 57 5.42 -16.92 2.93
C ASN A 57 4.33 -18.01 2.97
N SER A 58 3.05 -17.64 3.15
CA SER A 58 1.95 -18.61 3.09
C SER A 58 1.77 -19.27 1.72
N LYS A 59 2.17 -18.61 0.63
CA LYS A 59 2.17 -19.22 -0.71
C LYS A 59 3.31 -20.23 -0.88
N ASN A 60 4.50 -19.92 -0.39
CA ASN A 60 5.65 -20.84 -0.46
C ASN A 60 5.38 -22.14 0.32
N LEU A 61 4.64 -22.07 1.42
CA LEU A 61 4.21 -23.25 2.21
C LEU A 61 3.17 -24.15 1.51
N ARG A 62 2.48 -23.67 0.48
CA ARG A 62 1.44 -24.44 -0.25
C ARG A 62 1.96 -25.14 -1.51
N ILE A 63 3.26 -24.98 -1.82
CA ILE A 63 3.91 -25.55 -3.01
C ILE A 63 4.76 -26.80 -2.63
N PHE A 64 4.66 -27.25 -1.38
CA PHE A 64 5.21 -28.52 -0.89
C PHE A 64 4.07 -29.44 -0.44
#